data_AF-A0A924A3C8-F1
#
_entry.id   AF-A0A924A3C8-F1
#
_cell.length_a   1.000
_cell.length_b   1.000
_cell.length_c   1.000
_cell.angle_alpha   90.00
_cell.angle_beta   90.00
_cell.angle_gamma   90.00
#
_symmetry.space_group_name_H-M   'P 1'
#
loop_
_entity.id
_entity.type
_entity.pdbx_description
1 polymer ?
#
loop_
_entity_poly.entity_id
_entity_poly.type
_entity_poly.pdbx_seq_one_letter_code
_entity_poly.pdbx_strand_id
1 'polypeptide(L)'
;MAKIRKNTQKILYRKYSSNIKYVLMVFTIFIVTLFLPKQPRFRYEFEKGKVWMNKDLVSPFSFAILKPTPQVKTDKKNALRDVFPIYQYDKGVSIEAIDGFLNEFDVKWQSAELGVKNKITYKTEGARLLKDIYAKGIIALNAKHQKGGVDYDFSLLEDNVEIQKNSQDVFTPETAIKYFKENFKTNNQVIADLMTNLAEDHLTPNISFSERLTQVVLENTVNSVSTTKGMVQKGELIVGKNDVIDEEIFQKLQSYKEAYDAQTKVVGSPTLVYIGQILLVTFILTILLSFLYFFRRDIFSDNRQLSLILMITTIMLLLLTWALRLNIVSIYYIPFCIVPIIIRILFDTRLALYQHLLVILIAGFFVANSFEFVFYQVTAGMVAIFSIKNFIQRERILISAVYILLAYFVSFLGIALLREGSFTEIEWINFVPFIFSVLLTLLAYPLIYVFERIFGITSDVSLIELTNTNTKLLRELGFKAPGTFQHSLQVANLAEAAIFKIGGNSVLVRAGALYHDIGKVDNPQYFIENQNTGNNPHDKLPYEQSAQIIIQHVHKGIEILRKNQIPEVIIDFIRTHHG
;
A
#
# COMPACT_ATOMS: atom_id res chain seq x y z
N MET A 1 -28.68 -20.23 -44.94
CA MET A 1 -27.23 -20.40 -44.73
C MET A 1 -26.71 -19.31 -43.79
N ALA A 2 -26.62 -19.59 -42.49
CA ALA A 2 -26.02 -18.66 -41.54
C ALA A 2 -24.50 -18.91 -41.51
N LYS A 3 -23.72 -17.95 -42.03
CA LYS A 3 -22.25 -17.94 -41.89
C LYS A 3 -21.91 -17.72 -40.42
N ILE A 4 -21.65 -18.81 -39.71
CA ILE A 4 -21.02 -18.79 -38.39
C ILE A 4 -19.63 -18.16 -38.58
N ARG A 5 -19.43 -16.96 -38.03
CA ARG A 5 -18.10 -16.34 -37.91
C ARG A 5 -17.21 -17.32 -37.13
N LYS A 6 -16.22 -17.89 -37.83
CA LYS A 6 -15.15 -18.68 -37.20
C LYS A 6 -14.46 -17.82 -36.15
N ASN A 7 -14.56 -18.24 -34.89
CA ASN A 7 -13.82 -17.70 -33.75
C ASN A 7 -12.32 -17.60 -34.06
N THR A 8 -11.84 -16.40 -34.39
CA THR A 8 -10.43 -16.09 -34.65
C THR A 8 -9.53 -16.36 -33.43
N GLN A 9 -10.11 -16.36 -32.22
CA GLN A 9 -9.40 -16.70 -30.98
C GLN A 9 -8.93 -18.18 -30.90
N LYS A 10 -9.54 -19.10 -31.67
CA LYS A 10 -9.15 -20.53 -31.63
C LYS A 10 -7.95 -20.87 -32.51
N ILE A 11 -7.48 -19.96 -33.38
CA ILE A 11 -6.43 -20.27 -34.38
C ILE A 11 -5.01 -20.03 -33.82
N LEU A 12 -4.83 -19.04 -32.94
CA LEU A 12 -3.51 -18.71 -32.38
C LEU A 12 -3.04 -19.68 -31.28
N TYR A 13 -3.96 -20.35 -30.57
CA TYR A 13 -3.64 -21.27 -29.48
C TYR A 13 -3.77 -22.74 -29.90
N ARG A 14 -3.17 -23.15 -31.03
CA ARG A 14 -2.98 -24.58 -31.29
C ARG A 14 -2.07 -25.16 -30.20
N LYS A 15 -2.58 -26.17 -29.49
CA LYS A 15 -1.96 -26.92 -28.39
C LYS A 15 -0.53 -27.44 -28.68
N TYR A 16 -0.08 -27.47 -29.95
CA TYR A 16 1.19 -28.07 -30.36
C TYR A 16 2.03 -27.29 -31.41
N SER A 17 1.71 -26.02 -31.71
CA SER A 17 2.56 -25.26 -32.65
C SER A 17 3.92 -24.94 -32.01
N SER A 18 5.00 -25.54 -32.52
CA SER A 18 6.36 -25.41 -31.97
C SER A 18 6.88 -23.97 -31.99
N ASN A 19 6.60 -23.22 -33.06
CA ASN A 19 7.21 -21.91 -33.30
C ASN A 19 6.64 -20.80 -32.41
N ILE A 20 5.41 -20.95 -31.91
CA ILE A 20 4.74 -19.93 -31.07
C ILE A 20 5.48 -19.72 -29.74
N LYS A 21 6.16 -20.76 -29.23
CA LYS A 21 6.87 -20.72 -27.94
C LYS A 21 8.04 -19.75 -27.95
N TYR A 22 8.80 -19.72 -29.04
CA TYR A 22 9.90 -18.79 -29.22
C TYR A 22 9.40 -17.35 -29.37
N VAL A 23 8.27 -17.14 -30.04
CA VAL A 23 7.63 -15.82 -30.13
C VAL A 23 7.17 -15.34 -28.75
N LEU A 24 6.53 -16.20 -27.96
CA LEU A 24 6.15 -15.89 -26.58
C LEU A 24 7.36 -15.51 -25.72
N MET A 25 8.46 -16.26 -25.84
CA MET A 25 9.71 -15.97 -25.12
C MET A 25 10.27 -14.60 -25.51
N VAL A 26 10.45 -14.33 -26.81
CA VAL A 26 10.98 -13.04 -27.31
C VAL A 26 10.08 -11.88 -26.86
N PHE A 27 8.76 -12.07 -26.91
CA PHE A 27 7.80 -11.09 -26.45
C PHE A 27 7.91 -10.82 -24.93
N THR A 28 8.06 -11.86 -24.11
CA THR A 28 8.30 -11.71 -22.67
C THR A 28 9.61 -10.98 -22.39
N ILE A 29 10.70 -11.33 -23.07
CA ILE A 29 12.00 -10.62 -22.93
C ILE A 29 11.83 -9.15 -23.28
N PHE A 30 11.19 -8.86 -24.41
CA PHE A 30 10.96 -7.49 -24.86
C PHE A 30 10.15 -6.69 -23.84
N ILE A 31 9.03 -7.22 -23.36
CA ILE A 31 8.19 -6.52 -22.37
C ILE A 31 8.97 -6.29 -21.08
N VAL A 32 9.56 -7.33 -20.49
CA VAL A 32 10.25 -7.19 -19.20
C VAL A 32 11.36 -6.14 -19.31
N THR A 33 12.22 -6.25 -20.33
CA THR A 33 13.35 -5.31 -20.52
C THR A 33 12.91 -3.89 -20.88
N LEU A 34 11.81 -3.71 -21.61
CA LEU A 34 11.29 -2.39 -21.96
C LEU A 34 10.93 -1.57 -20.72
N PHE A 35 10.36 -2.22 -19.71
CA PHE A 35 9.88 -1.56 -18.51
C PHE A 35 10.97 -1.40 -17.44
N LEU A 36 11.92 -2.33 -17.34
CA LEU A 36 12.98 -2.30 -16.33
C LEU A 36 13.71 -0.92 -16.26
N PRO A 37 14.14 -0.50 -15.06
CA PRO A 37 14.78 0.79 -14.87
C PRO A 37 16.10 0.86 -15.65
N LYS A 38 16.23 1.85 -16.54
CA LYS A 38 17.39 1.97 -17.45
C LYS A 38 18.59 2.71 -16.85
N GLN A 39 18.48 3.10 -15.58
CA GLN A 39 19.48 3.91 -14.91
C GLN A 39 20.45 3.03 -14.12
N PRO A 40 21.76 3.30 -14.21
CA PRO A 40 22.75 2.65 -13.37
C PRO A 40 22.52 3.09 -11.92
N ARG A 41 22.17 2.15 -11.04
CA ARG A 41 21.97 2.41 -9.61
C ARG A 41 23.26 2.50 -8.83
N PHE A 42 23.18 3.06 -7.63
CA PHE A 42 24.25 3.01 -6.66
C PHE A 42 24.73 1.56 -6.45
N ARG A 43 26.03 1.33 -6.64
CA ARG A 43 26.61 -0.01 -6.85
C ARG A 43 27.07 -0.71 -5.57
N TYR A 44 27.08 0.00 -4.46
CA TYR A 44 27.66 -0.50 -3.22
C TYR A 44 26.57 -0.75 -2.19
N GLU A 45 26.61 -1.92 -1.56
CA GLU A 45 25.88 -2.19 -0.33
C GLU A 45 26.79 -1.80 0.84
N PHE A 46 26.24 -1.06 1.80
CA PHE A 46 26.98 -0.56 2.95
C PHE A 46 26.09 -0.54 4.19
N GLU A 47 26.71 -0.80 5.34
CA GLU A 47 26.05 -0.84 6.63
C GLU A 47 26.92 -0.15 7.67
N LYS A 48 26.27 0.56 8.60
CA LYS A 48 26.94 1.20 9.73
C LYS A 48 27.67 0.13 10.57
N GLY A 49 28.91 0.41 10.96
CA GLY A 49 29.77 -0.47 11.74
C GLY A 49 30.53 -1.53 10.95
N LYS A 50 30.25 -1.72 9.65
CA LYS A 50 31.02 -2.64 8.79
C LYS A 50 32.23 -1.95 8.18
N VAL A 51 33.22 -2.75 7.79
CA VAL A 51 34.41 -2.30 7.07
C VAL A 51 34.09 -2.14 5.59
N TRP A 52 34.52 -1.03 4.99
CA TRP A 52 34.39 -0.77 3.55
C TRP A 52 35.37 -1.64 2.76
N MET A 53 34.86 -2.72 2.17
CA MET A 53 35.67 -3.70 1.43
C MET A 53 35.97 -3.30 -0.02
N ASN A 54 35.29 -2.26 -0.53
CA ASN A 54 35.45 -1.80 -1.90
C ASN A 54 36.66 -0.87 -2.03
N LYS A 55 37.02 -0.51 -3.27
CA LYS A 55 38.03 0.54 -3.50
C LYS A 55 37.56 1.87 -2.92
N ASP A 56 38.50 2.77 -2.65
CA ASP A 56 38.27 4.13 -2.17
C ASP A 56 37.15 4.80 -2.98
N LEU A 57 36.14 5.29 -2.26
CA LEU A 57 35.00 5.94 -2.87
C LEU A 57 35.21 7.45 -2.81
N VAL A 58 35.60 8.02 -3.94
CA VAL A 58 35.73 9.47 -4.11
C VAL A 58 34.48 10.01 -4.80
N SER A 59 33.95 11.12 -4.31
CA SER A 59 32.73 11.72 -4.87
C SER A 59 32.97 12.33 -6.26
N PRO A 60 32.22 11.92 -7.31
CA PRO A 60 32.36 12.50 -8.65
C PRO A 60 31.66 13.85 -8.82
N PHE A 61 30.86 14.30 -7.85
CA PHE A 61 30.12 15.56 -7.83
C PHE A 61 29.93 16.07 -6.39
N SER A 62 29.57 17.34 -6.22
CA SER A 62 29.25 17.88 -4.88
C SER A 62 27.81 17.54 -4.48
N PHE A 63 27.58 17.17 -3.22
CA PHE A 63 26.25 16.88 -2.68
C PHE A 63 26.12 17.27 -1.20
N ALA A 64 24.92 17.63 -0.77
CA ALA A 64 24.66 17.99 0.62
C ALA A 64 24.54 16.75 1.52
N ILE A 65 25.06 16.85 2.74
CA ILE A 65 24.92 15.81 3.78
C ILE A 65 23.58 16.05 4.48
N LEU A 66 22.62 15.16 4.26
CA LEU A 66 21.28 15.21 4.83
C LEU A 66 21.33 14.84 6.32
N LYS A 67 20.57 15.55 7.14
CA LYS A 67 20.37 15.17 8.54
C LYS A 67 19.38 14.01 8.64
N PRO A 68 19.59 13.04 9.55
CA PRO A 68 18.60 12.00 9.79
C PRO A 68 17.26 12.57 10.29
N THR A 69 16.15 11.97 9.86
CA THR A 69 14.78 12.43 10.14
C THR A 69 14.48 12.68 11.62
N PRO A 70 14.91 11.83 12.57
CA PRO A 70 14.72 12.08 14.00
C PRO A 70 15.40 13.38 14.46
N GLN A 71 16.59 13.69 13.93
CA GLN A 71 17.33 14.90 14.27
C GLN A 71 16.63 16.15 13.73
N VAL A 72 16.13 16.12 12.49
CA VAL A 72 15.36 17.25 11.91
C VAL A 72 14.09 17.53 12.73
N LYS A 73 13.40 16.50 13.23
CA LYS A 73 12.22 16.67 14.09
C LYS A 73 12.58 17.34 15.42
N THR A 74 13.69 16.93 16.03
CA THR A 74 14.19 17.54 17.26
C THR A 74 14.61 18.99 17.03
N ASP A 75 15.33 19.28 15.94
CA ASP A 75 15.74 20.65 15.57
C ASP A 75 14.52 21.55 15.37
N LYS A 76 13.48 21.08 14.67
CA LYS A 76 12.20 21.79 14.52
C LYS A 76 11.51 22.06 15.85
N LYS A 77 11.46 21.07 16.74
CA LYS A 77 10.87 21.23 18.07
C LYS A 77 11.63 22.26 18.91
N ASN A 78 12.96 22.25 18.83
CA ASN A 78 13.81 23.19 19.55
C ASN A 78 13.64 24.61 19.00
N ALA A 79 13.63 24.79 17.67
CA ALA A 79 13.41 26.09 17.03
C ALA A 79 12.06 26.72 17.43
N LEU A 80 11.02 25.92 17.61
CA LEU A 80 9.70 26.37 18.05
C LEU A 80 9.61 26.74 19.53
N ARG A 81 10.58 26.34 20.37
CA ARG A 81 10.53 26.59 21.82
C ARG A 81 10.69 28.07 22.14
N ASP A 82 11.46 28.78 21.33
CA ASP A 82 11.88 30.15 21.58
C ASP A 82 11.05 31.18 20.77
N VAL A 83 9.94 30.73 20.16
CA VAL A 83 8.98 31.60 19.46
C VAL A 83 7.91 32.12 20.41
N PHE A 84 7.88 33.43 20.60
CA PHE A 84 6.86 34.10 21.41
C PHE A 84 5.57 34.37 20.61
N PRO A 85 4.39 34.41 21.28
CA PRO A 85 3.16 34.82 20.63
C PRO A 85 3.22 36.30 20.19
N ILE A 86 2.68 36.60 19.02
CA ILE A 86 2.66 37.96 18.46
C ILE A 86 1.40 38.70 18.88
N TYR A 87 1.56 39.89 19.44
CA TYR A 87 0.49 40.83 19.76
C TYR A 87 0.63 42.09 18.92
N GLN A 88 -0.49 42.71 18.58
CA GLN A 88 -0.52 43.95 17.80
C GLN A 88 -0.98 45.10 18.69
N TYR A 89 -0.27 46.22 18.58
CA TYR A 89 -0.66 47.48 19.21
C TYR A 89 -1.61 48.25 18.30
N ASP A 90 -2.82 48.53 18.79
CA ASP A 90 -3.80 49.35 18.07
C ASP A 90 -3.86 50.77 18.67
N LYS A 91 -3.37 51.74 17.90
CA LYS A 91 -3.39 53.16 18.27
C LYS A 91 -4.80 53.75 18.25
N GLY A 92 -5.71 53.20 17.46
CA GLY A 92 -7.09 53.69 17.35
C GLY A 92 -7.88 53.47 18.62
N VAL A 93 -7.68 52.32 19.28
CA VAL A 93 -8.40 51.94 20.52
C VAL A 93 -8.18 52.94 21.64
N SER A 94 -6.95 53.47 21.81
CA SER A 94 -6.69 54.46 22.86
C SER A 94 -7.38 55.81 22.59
N ILE A 95 -7.48 56.21 21.31
CA ILE A 95 -8.17 57.43 20.90
C ILE A 95 -9.68 57.27 21.14
N GLU A 96 -10.27 56.18 20.65
CA GLU A 96 -11.70 55.88 20.80
C GLU A 96 -12.13 55.78 22.27
N ALA A 97 -11.32 55.12 23.10
CA ALA A 97 -11.60 54.98 24.52
C ALA A 97 -11.55 56.31 25.28
N ILE A 98 -10.57 57.18 24.97
CA ILE A 98 -10.45 58.49 25.60
C ILE A 98 -11.59 59.41 25.13
N ASP A 99 -11.91 59.42 23.83
CA ASP A 99 -13.01 60.23 23.29
C ASP A 99 -14.37 59.76 23.83
N GLY A 100 -14.59 58.45 23.92
CA GLY A 100 -15.77 57.85 24.56
C GLY A 100 -15.94 58.33 26.00
N PHE A 101 -14.87 58.21 26.78
CA PHE A 101 -14.82 58.71 28.16
C PHE A 101 -15.15 60.20 28.25
N LEU A 102 -14.55 61.04 27.39
CA LEU A 102 -14.77 62.49 27.42
C LEU A 102 -16.19 62.90 27.05
N ASN A 103 -16.82 62.16 26.13
CA ASN A 103 -18.19 62.40 25.68
C ASN A 103 -19.22 61.97 26.73
N GLU A 104 -19.04 60.78 27.31
CA GLU A 104 -19.96 60.23 28.30
C GLU A 104 -19.79 60.88 29.69
N PHE A 105 -18.60 61.42 29.98
CA PHE A 105 -18.35 62.21 31.20
C PHE A 105 -19.36 63.34 31.39
N ASP A 106 -19.64 64.12 30.34
CA ASP A 106 -20.53 65.28 30.46
C ASP A 106 -21.97 64.88 30.77
N VAL A 107 -22.42 63.76 30.20
CA VAL A 107 -23.76 63.20 30.41
C VAL A 107 -23.88 62.65 31.83
N LYS A 108 -22.94 61.81 32.26
CA LYS A 108 -22.96 61.21 33.61
C LYS A 108 -22.74 62.23 34.73
N TRP A 109 -21.96 63.28 34.48
CA TRP A 109 -21.76 64.37 35.43
C TRP A 109 -23.06 65.16 35.66
N GLN A 110 -23.85 65.39 34.60
CA GLN A 110 -25.12 66.09 34.69
C GLN A 110 -26.20 65.24 35.36
N SER A 111 -26.27 63.94 35.06
CA SER A 111 -27.24 63.03 35.69
C SER A 111 -26.99 62.80 37.19
N ALA A 112 -25.76 62.98 37.65
CA ALA A 112 -25.38 62.86 39.06
C ALA A 112 -25.62 64.15 39.88
N GLU A 113 -26.20 65.20 39.27
CA GLU A 113 -26.50 66.50 39.89
C GLU A 113 -25.27 67.18 40.55
N LEU A 114 -24.08 66.92 40.02
CA LEU A 114 -22.82 67.46 40.55
C LEU A 114 -22.61 68.93 40.13
N GLY A 115 -22.15 69.76 41.07
CA GLY A 115 -21.89 71.18 40.83
C GLY A 115 -20.84 71.46 39.76
N VAL A 116 -20.85 72.68 39.19
CA VAL A 116 -19.94 73.11 38.11
C VAL A 116 -18.49 73.31 38.61
N LYS A 117 -18.31 73.50 39.91
CA LYS A 117 -17.01 73.72 40.55
C LYS A 117 -16.14 72.47 40.41
N ASN A 118 -14.94 72.61 39.85
CA ASN A 118 -13.94 71.56 39.60
C ASN A 118 -14.30 70.50 38.51
N LYS A 119 -15.42 70.66 37.77
CA LYS A 119 -15.82 69.73 36.68
C LYS A 119 -14.71 69.53 35.64
N ILE A 120 -14.12 70.62 35.15
CA ILE A 120 -13.03 70.60 34.16
C ILE A 120 -11.78 69.92 34.72
N THR A 121 -11.48 70.13 36.00
CA THR A 121 -10.31 69.55 36.68
C THR A 121 -10.41 68.02 36.70
N TYR A 122 -11.56 67.47 37.11
CA TYR A 122 -11.76 66.02 37.13
C TYR A 122 -11.82 65.41 35.73
N LYS A 123 -12.45 66.09 34.77
CA LYS A 123 -12.47 65.66 33.35
C LYS A 123 -11.06 65.53 32.78
N THR A 124 -10.24 66.56 33.00
CA THR A 124 -8.86 66.62 32.49
C THR A 124 -7.98 65.59 33.19
N GLU A 125 -8.14 65.41 34.50
CA GLU A 125 -7.35 64.44 35.27
C GLU A 125 -7.70 62.99 34.91
N GLY A 126 -8.98 62.68 34.70
CA GLY A 126 -9.40 61.34 34.22
C GLY A 126 -8.81 61.02 32.84
N ALA A 127 -8.88 61.98 31.91
CA ALA A 127 -8.28 61.82 30.58
C ALA A 127 -6.75 61.68 30.62
N ARG A 128 -6.07 62.40 31.52
CA ARG A 128 -4.63 62.28 31.75
C ARG A 128 -4.26 60.87 32.22
N LEU A 129 -4.98 60.32 33.20
CA LEU A 129 -4.74 58.97 33.71
C LEU A 129 -5.02 57.90 32.66
N LEU A 130 -6.08 58.03 31.86
CA LEU A 130 -6.33 57.12 30.74
C LEU A 130 -5.18 57.17 29.72
N LYS A 131 -4.66 58.36 29.43
CA LYS A 131 -3.50 58.51 28.54
C LYS A 131 -2.25 57.82 29.09
N ASP A 132 -2.00 57.93 30.40
CA ASP A 132 -0.88 57.25 31.06
C ASP A 132 -1.04 55.72 31.01
N ILE A 133 -2.25 55.20 31.20
CA ILE A 133 -2.56 53.76 31.11
C ILE A 133 -2.33 53.26 29.68
N TYR A 134 -2.88 53.94 28.66
CA TYR A 134 -2.75 53.53 27.27
C TYR A 134 -1.33 53.72 26.71
N ALA A 135 -0.54 54.63 27.28
CA ALA A 135 0.88 54.77 26.97
C ALA A 135 1.70 53.57 27.43
N LYS A 136 1.35 52.95 28.57
CA LYS A 136 1.93 51.68 29.01
C LYS A 136 1.35 50.48 28.23
N GLY A 137 0.08 50.57 27.85
CA GLY A 137 -0.66 49.59 27.05
C GLY A 137 -1.48 48.62 27.90
N ILE A 138 -2.61 48.17 27.36
CA ILE A 138 -3.56 47.24 27.99
C ILE A 138 -3.61 45.94 27.15
N ILE A 139 -3.18 44.82 27.72
CA ILE A 139 -3.13 43.51 27.06
C ILE A 139 -4.41 42.69 27.28
N ALA A 140 -4.90 42.09 26.19
CA ALA A 140 -5.88 41.01 26.25
C ALA A 140 -5.17 39.66 26.44
N LEU A 141 -5.13 39.16 27.68
CA LEU A 141 -4.44 37.91 28.00
C LEU A 141 -5.05 36.71 27.26
N ASN A 142 -4.19 35.79 26.82
CA ASN A 142 -4.62 34.56 26.16
C ASN A 142 -4.23 33.33 26.98
N ALA A 143 -5.23 32.60 27.48
CA ALA A 143 -5.07 31.42 28.32
C ALA A 143 -4.19 30.32 27.71
N LYS A 144 -4.11 30.21 26.37
CA LYS A 144 -3.27 29.22 25.68
C LYS A 144 -1.77 29.44 25.94
N HIS A 145 -1.34 30.68 26.21
CA HIS A 145 0.06 31.06 26.34
C HIS A 145 0.53 31.20 27.79
N GLN A 146 -0.39 31.23 28.75
CA GLN A 146 -0.07 31.35 30.18
C GLN A 146 0.60 30.10 30.77
N LYS A 147 0.43 28.90 30.17
CA LYS A 147 1.12 27.64 30.55
C LYS A 147 1.25 27.38 32.07
N GLY A 148 0.25 27.80 32.86
CA GLY A 148 0.22 27.64 34.32
C GLY A 148 0.89 28.76 35.15
N GLY A 149 1.51 29.75 34.51
CA GLY A 149 1.99 30.99 35.13
C GLY A 149 0.95 32.12 35.01
N VAL A 150 1.09 33.16 35.84
CA VAL A 150 0.27 34.38 35.76
C VAL A 150 0.67 35.22 34.54
N ASP A 151 1.96 35.20 34.20
CA ASP A 151 2.58 36.05 33.21
C ASP A 151 3.39 35.29 32.17
N TYR A 152 3.55 35.86 30.97
CA TYR A 152 4.32 35.29 29.87
C TYR A 152 4.96 36.37 28.99
N ASP A 153 6.06 35.99 28.35
CA ASP A 153 6.72 36.81 27.34
C ASP A 153 5.96 36.77 26.02
N PHE A 154 5.83 37.94 25.39
CA PHE A 154 5.20 38.09 24.10
C PHE A 154 5.97 39.11 23.25
N SER A 155 5.78 39.03 21.93
CA SER A 155 6.37 40.00 21.01
C SER A 155 5.29 40.97 20.55
N LEU A 156 5.46 42.25 20.91
CA LEU A 156 4.59 43.34 20.54
C LEU A 156 5.04 43.91 19.20
N LEU A 157 4.11 43.96 18.24
CA LEU A 157 4.31 44.62 16.97
C LEU A 157 3.72 46.03 17.04
N GLU A 158 4.59 47.04 16.97
CA GLU A 158 4.24 48.45 16.96
C GLU A 158 4.95 49.12 15.76
N ASP A 159 4.19 49.74 14.84
CA ASP A 159 4.72 50.38 13.62
C ASP A 159 5.68 49.50 12.78
N ASN A 160 5.38 48.20 12.68
CA ASN A 160 6.21 47.16 12.04
C ASN A 160 7.55 46.86 12.73
N VAL A 161 7.75 47.34 13.95
CA VAL A 161 8.91 46.98 14.79
C VAL A 161 8.45 45.98 15.84
N GLU A 162 9.20 44.88 15.96
CA GLU A 162 8.97 43.86 16.98
C GLU A 162 9.73 44.21 18.26
N ILE A 163 9.01 44.26 19.38
CA ILE A 163 9.56 44.54 20.71
C ILE A 163 9.13 43.43 21.65
N GLN A 164 10.08 42.77 22.31
CA GLN A 164 9.78 41.77 23.33
C GLN A 164 9.38 42.44 24.64
N LYS A 165 8.25 42.00 25.21
CA LYS A 165 7.73 42.47 26.50
C LYS A 165 7.22 41.29 27.33
N ASN A 166 7.19 41.47 28.64
CA ASN A 166 6.50 40.56 29.53
C ASN A 166 5.10 41.11 29.84
N SER A 167 4.11 40.23 30.08
CA SER A 167 2.75 40.68 30.45
C SER A 167 2.69 41.47 31.76
N GLN A 168 3.70 41.38 32.64
CA GLN A 168 3.83 42.22 33.84
C GLN A 168 4.16 43.68 33.54
N ASP A 169 4.78 43.95 32.40
CA ASP A 169 5.25 45.29 32.01
C ASP A 169 4.14 46.14 31.38
N VAL A 170 2.95 45.56 31.18
CA VAL A 170 1.75 46.19 30.62
C VAL A 170 0.59 46.04 31.60
N PHE A 171 -0.49 46.80 31.40
CA PHE A 171 -1.70 46.63 32.19
C PHE A 171 -2.58 45.53 31.60
N THR A 172 -3.25 44.79 32.46
CA THR A 172 -4.50 44.08 32.12
C THR A 172 -5.68 45.03 32.38
N PRO A 173 -6.90 44.75 31.87
CA PRO A 173 -8.08 45.55 32.19
C PRO A 173 -8.26 45.75 33.71
N GLU A 174 -8.05 44.71 34.50
CA GLU A 174 -8.21 44.74 35.96
C GLU A 174 -7.14 45.61 36.65
N THR A 175 -5.88 45.49 36.20
CA THR A 175 -4.79 46.28 36.77
C THR A 175 -4.79 47.73 36.28
N ALA A 176 -5.31 48.00 35.09
CA ALA A 176 -5.56 49.35 34.58
C ALA A 176 -6.63 50.06 35.42
N ILE A 177 -7.76 49.41 35.71
CA ILE A 177 -8.82 49.95 36.57
C ILE A 177 -8.29 50.20 37.98
N LYS A 178 -7.51 49.25 38.54
CA LYS A 178 -6.86 49.42 39.84
C LYS A 178 -5.93 50.63 39.86
N TYR A 179 -5.09 50.79 38.84
CA TYR A 179 -4.20 51.94 38.69
C TYR A 179 -4.98 53.25 38.60
N PHE A 180 -6.06 53.28 37.83
CA PHE A 180 -6.94 54.44 37.72
C PHE A 180 -7.52 54.83 39.08
N LYS A 181 -8.07 53.86 39.82
CA LYS A 181 -8.68 54.07 41.16
C LYS A 181 -7.67 54.56 42.19
N GLU A 182 -6.45 54.04 42.18
CA GLU A 182 -5.40 54.42 43.14
C GLU A 182 -4.83 55.82 42.88
N ASN A 183 -4.76 56.24 41.62
CA ASN A 183 -4.15 57.51 41.22
C ASN A 183 -5.15 58.66 41.06
N PHE A 184 -6.44 58.38 40.87
CA PHE A 184 -7.47 59.41 40.85
C PHE A 184 -7.80 59.89 42.27
N LYS A 185 -7.16 60.98 42.71
CA LYS A 185 -7.32 61.53 44.07
C LYS A 185 -8.55 62.44 44.18
N THR A 186 -9.55 62.03 44.96
CA THR A 186 -10.69 62.88 45.32
C THR A 186 -11.17 62.56 46.74
N ASN A 187 -11.66 63.58 47.46
CA ASN A 187 -12.27 63.42 48.79
C ASN A 187 -13.77 63.15 48.72
N ASN A 188 -14.36 63.14 47.50
CA ASN A 188 -15.78 62.90 47.28
C ASN A 188 -15.99 61.50 46.68
N GLN A 189 -16.60 60.61 47.47
CA GLN A 189 -16.85 59.23 47.09
C GLN A 189 -17.74 59.10 45.85
N VAL A 190 -18.75 59.96 45.70
CA VAL A 190 -19.65 59.94 44.53
C VAL A 190 -18.89 60.24 43.24
N ILE A 191 -17.92 61.17 43.30
CA ILE A 191 -17.07 61.50 42.15
C ILE A 191 -16.07 60.36 41.87
N ALA A 192 -15.52 59.74 42.92
CA ALA A 192 -14.62 58.59 42.76
C ALA A 192 -15.31 57.41 42.07
N ASP A 193 -16.51 57.07 42.50
CA ASP A 193 -17.29 55.95 41.96
C ASP A 193 -17.75 56.25 40.53
N LEU A 194 -18.21 57.48 40.25
CA LEU A 194 -18.57 57.93 38.89
C LEU A 194 -17.39 57.77 37.93
N MET A 195 -16.21 58.26 38.31
CA MET A 195 -15.01 58.27 37.47
C MET A 195 -14.44 56.87 37.27
N THR A 196 -14.51 56.02 38.29
CA THR A 196 -14.06 54.63 38.21
C THR A 196 -14.97 53.83 37.27
N ASN A 197 -16.29 53.97 37.42
CA ASN A 197 -17.26 53.31 36.53
C ASN A 197 -17.10 53.79 35.08
N LEU A 198 -16.91 55.09 34.89
CA LEU A 198 -16.68 55.65 33.55
C LEU A 198 -15.38 55.17 32.92
N ALA A 199 -14.32 54.98 33.72
CA ALA A 199 -13.09 54.37 33.24
C ALA A 199 -13.30 52.88 32.91
N GLU A 200 -14.00 52.13 33.76
CA GLU A 200 -14.32 50.72 33.55
C GLU A 200 -15.16 50.48 32.29
N ASP A 201 -16.12 51.37 32.00
CA ASP A 201 -16.98 51.30 30.81
C ASP A 201 -16.21 51.50 29.48
N HIS A 202 -15.06 52.18 29.50
CA HIS A 202 -14.30 52.54 28.29
C HIS A 202 -12.88 51.96 28.20
N LEU A 203 -12.36 51.37 29.28
CA LEU A 203 -11.04 50.71 29.26
C LEU A 203 -11.13 49.40 28.45
N THR A 204 -10.53 49.42 27.26
CA THR A 204 -10.48 48.28 26.35
C THR A 204 -9.03 47.93 26.02
N PRO A 205 -8.70 46.64 25.83
CA PRO A 205 -7.34 46.25 25.47
C PRO A 205 -6.93 46.80 24.10
N ASN A 206 -5.82 47.54 24.06
CA ASN A 206 -5.20 48.01 22.82
C ASN A 206 -4.03 47.12 22.35
N ILE A 207 -3.67 46.10 23.14
CA ILE A 207 -2.71 45.06 22.78
C ILE A 207 -3.47 43.74 22.63
N SER A 208 -3.63 43.28 21.39
CA SER A 208 -4.43 42.10 21.05
C SER A 208 -3.61 40.99 20.40
N PHE A 209 -3.93 39.73 20.70
CA PHE A 209 -3.24 38.57 20.16
C PHE A 209 -3.55 38.38 18.67
N SER A 210 -2.51 38.20 17.85
CA SER A 210 -2.66 37.93 16.42
C SER A 210 -2.33 36.48 16.10
N GLU A 211 -3.37 35.64 15.98
CA GLU A 211 -3.21 34.23 15.62
C GLU A 211 -2.55 34.07 14.24
N ARG A 212 -2.96 34.89 13.27
CA ARG A 212 -2.41 34.88 11.91
C ARG A 212 -0.91 35.17 11.89
N LEU A 213 -0.46 36.23 12.55
CA LEU A 213 0.96 36.58 12.57
C LEU A 213 1.79 35.55 13.34
N THR A 214 1.26 35.06 14.47
CA THR A 214 1.92 34.00 15.24
C THR A 214 2.08 32.73 14.40
N GLN A 215 1.07 32.31 13.64
CA GLN A 215 1.18 31.17 12.72
C GLN A 215 2.23 31.38 11.63
N VAL A 216 2.28 32.57 11.03
CA VAL A 216 3.29 32.91 10.02
C VAL A 216 4.71 32.80 10.59
N VAL A 217 4.94 33.31 11.81
CA VAL A 217 6.25 33.21 12.47
C VAL A 217 6.59 31.74 12.80
N LEU A 218 5.63 30.96 13.29
CA LEU A 218 5.84 29.53 13.57
C LEU A 218 6.21 28.75 12.30
N GLU A 219 5.49 28.97 11.19
CA GLU A 219 5.79 28.32 9.91
C GLU A 219 7.16 28.73 9.35
N ASN A 220 7.48 30.03 9.38
CA ASN A 220 8.77 30.54 8.92
C ASN A 220 9.93 29.96 9.75
N THR A 221 9.76 29.84 11.07
CA THR A 221 10.75 29.23 11.96
C THR A 221 10.94 27.74 11.66
N VAL A 222 9.88 26.99 11.36
CA VAL A 222 10.00 25.57 10.97
C VAL A 222 10.68 25.41 9.60
N ASN A 223 10.39 26.32 8.67
CA ASN A 223 10.93 26.29 7.31
C ASN A 223 12.39 26.76 7.24
N SER A 224 12.86 27.57 8.18
CA SER A 224 14.26 28.03 8.24
C SER A 224 15.22 26.99 8.84
N VAL A 225 14.71 25.93 9.48
CA VAL A 225 15.54 24.84 10.02
C VAL A 225 16.23 24.10 8.88
N SER A 226 17.57 24.19 8.83
CA SER A 226 18.37 23.47 7.85
C SER A 226 18.20 21.95 7.97
N THR A 227 17.85 21.32 6.85
CA THR A 227 17.80 19.86 6.68
C THR A 227 19.17 19.24 6.41
N THR A 228 20.22 20.05 6.30
CA THR A 228 21.57 19.61 5.95
C THR A 228 22.58 19.97 7.04
N LYS A 229 23.59 19.12 7.24
CA LYS A 229 24.68 19.34 8.21
C LYS A 229 25.94 19.92 7.55
N GLY A 230 26.08 19.76 6.23
CA GLY A 230 27.24 20.19 5.46
C GLY A 230 27.14 19.76 4.00
N MET A 231 28.26 19.80 3.27
CA MET A 231 28.35 19.40 1.86
C MET A 231 29.68 18.67 1.61
N VAL A 232 29.61 17.56 0.88
CA VAL A 232 30.78 16.86 0.34
C VAL A 232 31.10 17.45 -1.03
N GLN A 233 32.36 17.78 -1.28
CA GLN A 233 32.79 18.39 -2.55
C GLN A 233 33.16 17.34 -3.61
N LYS A 234 33.08 17.72 -4.88
CA LYS A 234 33.61 16.91 -5.98
C LYS A 234 35.10 16.64 -5.78
N GLY A 235 35.49 15.37 -5.81
CA GLY A 235 36.86 14.91 -5.59
C GLY A 235 37.20 14.60 -4.13
N GLU A 236 36.27 14.80 -3.19
CA GLU A 236 36.44 14.45 -1.78
C GLU A 236 36.29 12.93 -1.57
N LEU A 237 37.13 12.36 -0.71
CA LEU A 237 37.04 10.96 -0.29
C LEU A 237 35.85 10.79 0.65
N ILE A 238 34.89 9.96 0.27
CA ILE A 238 33.73 9.61 1.09
C ILE A 238 34.11 8.53 2.10
N VAL A 239 34.78 7.46 1.63
CA VAL A 239 35.25 6.36 2.46
C VAL A 239 36.44 5.65 1.79
N GLY A 240 37.49 5.37 2.56
CA GLY A 240 38.66 4.63 2.11
C GLY A 240 38.47 3.11 2.22
N LYS A 241 39.25 2.36 1.44
CA LYS A 241 39.30 0.91 1.55
C LYS A 241 39.81 0.51 2.93
N ASN A 242 39.08 -0.42 3.55
CA ASN A 242 39.27 -0.92 4.91
C ASN A 242 38.89 0.05 6.04
N ASP A 243 38.28 1.20 5.74
CA ASP A 243 37.75 2.08 6.77
C ASP A 243 36.48 1.49 7.39
N VAL A 244 36.30 1.69 8.70
CA VAL A 244 35.05 1.34 9.38
C VAL A 244 34.02 2.42 9.09
N ILE A 245 32.83 2.02 8.66
CA ILE A 245 31.72 2.92 8.36
C ILE A 245 31.13 3.41 9.69
N ASP A 246 31.64 4.51 10.20
CA ASP A 246 31.09 5.21 11.36
C ASP A 246 29.79 5.97 11.02
N GLU A 247 29.22 6.68 12.00
CA GLU A 247 27.98 7.44 11.80
C GLU A 247 28.13 8.53 10.73
N GLU A 248 29.28 9.21 10.65
CA GLU A 248 29.49 10.30 9.70
C GLU A 248 29.63 9.76 8.28
N ILE A 249 30.45 8.73 8.09
CA ILE A 249 30.64 8.05 6.82
C ILE A 249 29.32 7.43 6.35
N PHE A 250 28.55 6.81 7.26
CA PHE A 250 27.23 6.27 6.93
C PHE A 250 26.29 7.35 6.41
N GLN A 251 26.22 8.51 7.07
CA GLN A 251 25.38 9.64 6.61
C GLN A 251 25.86 10.21 5.28
N LYS A 252 27.19 10.32 5.07
CA LYS A 252 27.76 10.72 3.77
C LYS A 252 27.42 9.72 2.68
N LEU A 253 27.54 8.42 2.93
CA LEU A 253 27.19 7.35 1.98
C LEU A 253 25.69 7.33 1.66
N GLN A 254 24.83 7.53 2.66
CA GLN A 254 23.38 7.61 2.48
C GLN A 254 22.99 8.84 1.66
N SER A 255 23.54 10.01 2.00
CA SER A 255 23.33 11.25 1.24
C SER A 255 23.89 11.15 -0.17
N TYR A 256 25.03 10.49 -0.35
CA TYR A 256 25.63 10.24 -1.65
C TYR A 256 24.76 9.33 -2.50
N LYS A 257 24.21 8.25 -1.92
CA LYS A 257 23.28 7.35 -2.59
C LYS A 257 22.04 8.10 -3.07
N GLU A 258 21.43 8.93 -2.23
CA GLU A 258 20.26 9.74 -2.61
C GLU A 258 20.60 10.77 -3.70
N ALA A 259 21.75 11.45 -3.59
CA ALA A 259 22.20 12.39 -4.60
C ALA A 259 22.59 11.71 -5.92
N TYR A 260 23.16 10.50 -5.87
CA TYR A 260 23.50 9.68 -7.02
C TYR A 260 22.25 9.19 -7.76
N ASP A 261 21.24 8.72 -7.02
CA ASP A 261 19.96 8.29 -7.59
C ASP A 261 19.17 9.49 -8.16
N ALA A 262 19.31 10.69 -7.57
CA ALA A 262 18.71 11.93 -8.10
C ALA A 262 19.46 12.50 -9.33
N GLN A 263 20.80 12.41 -9.35
CA GLN A 263 21.64 12.85 -10.47
C GLN A 263 21.71 11.79 -11.58
N THR A 264 20.59 11.65 -12.27
CA THR A 264 20.31 10.72 -13.38
C THR A 264 21.25 10.79 -14.61
N LYS A 265 22.28 11.64 -14.63
CA LYS A 265 23.07 11.95 -15.84
C LYS A 265 24.54 11.54 -15.83
N VAL A 266 25.15 11.15 -14.72
CA VAL A 266 26.63 11.23 -14.63
C VAL A 266 27.40 9.91 -14.78
N VAL A 267 26.80 8.72 -14.54
CA VAL A 267 27.63 7.49 -14.41
C VAL A 267 27.13 6.29 -15.24
N GLY A 268 27.38 6.32 -16.56
CA GLY A 268 27.31 5.13 -17.43
C GLY A 268 26.35 5.24 -18.62
N SER A 269 26.54 4.38 -19.64
CA SER A 269 25.69 4.35 -20.83
C SER A 269 24.38 3.60 -20.55
N PRO A 270 23.20 4.25 -20.65
CA PRO A 270 21.91 3.59 -20.47
C PRO A 270 21.68 2.47 -21.49
N THR A 271 22.31 2.56 -22.67
CA THR A 271 22.27 1.52 -23.70
C THR A 271 22.98 0.24 -23.25
N LEU A 272 24.15 0.35 -22.59
CA LEU A 272 24.86 -0.82 -22.07
C LEU A 272 24.10 -1.48 -20.92
N VAL A 273 23.46 -0.68 -20.05
CA VAL A 273 22.58 -1.19 -19.00
C VAL A 273 21.42 -1.98 -19.62
N TYR A 274 20.80 -1.44 -20.67
CA TYR A 274 19.71 -2.12 -21.38
C TYR A 274 20.14 -3.43 -22.05
N ILE A 275 21.33 -3.47 -22.68
CA ILE A 275 21.90 -4.71 -23.24
C ILE A 275 22.14 -5.74 -22.12
N GLY A 276 22.70 -5.32 -20.98
CA GLY A 276 22.89 -6.18 -19.82
C GLY A 276 21.56 -6.77 -19.31
N GLN A 277 20.50 -5.96 -19.27
CA GLN A 277 19.16 -6.42 -18.90
C GLN A 277 18.62 -7.47 -19.88
N ILE A 278 18.77 -7.26 -21.20
CA ILE A 278 18.38 -8.24 -22.21
C ILE A 278 19.12 -9.56 -21.99
N LEU A 279 20.43 -9.52 -21.81
CA LEU A 279 21.24 -10.73 -21.62
C LEU A 279 20.79 -11.51 -20.37
N LEU A 280 20.59 -10.82 -19.25
CA LEU A 280 20.23 -11.43 -17.98
C LEU A 280 18.82 -12.04 -18.01
N VAL A 281 17.83 -11.29 -18.52
CA VAL A 281 16.45 -11.77 -18.65
C VAL A 281 16.39 -12.94 -19.63
N THR A 282 17.12 -12.87 -20.75
CA THR A 282 17.21 -13.98 -21.71
C THR A 282 17.81 -15.23 -21.09
N PHE A 283 18.90 -15.09 -20.33
CA PHE A 283 19.56 -16.20 -19.65
C PHE A 283 18.60 -16.89 -18.67
N ILE A 284 17.92 -16.13 -17.81
CA ILE A 284 17.01 -16.71 -16.81
C ILE A 284 15.78 -17.35 -17.46
N LEU A 285 15.18 -16.74 -18.47
CA LEU A 285 14.05 -17.36 -19.18
C LEU A 285 14.47 -18.60 -19.96
N THR A 286 15.69 -18.64 -20.49
CA THR A 286 16.24 -19.84 -21.13
C THR A 286 16.38 -20.99 -20.13
N ILE A 287 16.81 -20.72 -18.89
CA ILE A 287 16.86 -21.72 -17.82
C ILE A 287 15.44 -22.24 -17.52
N LEU A 288 14.44 -21.36 -17.39
CA LEU A 288 13.05 -21.76 -17.16
C LEU A 288 12.52 -22.68 -18.27
N LEU A 289 12.74 -22.29 -19.53
CA LEU A 289 12.31 -23.09 -20.68
C LEU A 289 13.06 -24.42 -20.79
N SER A 290 14.35 -24.44 -20.45
CA SER A 290 15.14 -25.68 -20.41
C SER A 290 14.60 -26.62 -19.34
N PHE A 291 14.29 -26.13 -18.14
CA PHE A 291 13.65 -26.91 -17.09
C PHE A 291 12.33 -27.53 -17.57
N LEU A 292 11.47 -26.73 -18.21
CA LEU A 292 10.21 -27.22 -18.76
C LEU A 292 10.44 -28.27 -19.86
N TYR A 293 11.39 -28.05 -20.76
CA TYR A 293 11.70 -28.99 -21.84
C TYR A 293 12.18 -30.36 -21.32
N PHE A 294 13.11 -30.37 -20.37
CA PHE A 294 13.72 -31.61 -19.87
C PHE A 294 12.88 -32.33 -18.83
N PHE A 295 12.22 -31.60 -17.92
CA PHE A 295 11.55 -32.21 -16.77
C PHE A 295 10.02 -32.18 -16.84
N ARG A 296 9.42 -31.28 -17.62
CA ARG A 296 7.96 -31.08 -17.73
C ARG A 296 7.50 -30.88 -19.16
N ARG A 297 7.84 -31.86 -20.00
CA ARG A 297 7.52 -31.84 -21.43
C ARG A 297 6.03 -31.78 -21.70
N ASP A 298 5.19 -32.28 -20.78
CA ASP A 298 3.74 -32.11 -20.76
C ASP A 298 3.36 -30.62 -20.81
N ILE A 299 3.91 -29.81 -19.90
CA ILE A 299 3.68 -28.36 -19.82
C ILE A 299 4.36 -27.62 -20.97
N PHE A 300 5.61 -27.96 -21.27
CA PHE A 300 6.34 -27.34 -22.37
C PHE A 300 5.63 -27.54 -23.71
N SER A 301 4.93 -28.66 -23.89
CA SER A 301 4.19 -28.97 -25.11
C SER A 301 2.97 -28.07 -25.32
N ASP A 302 2.24 -27.73 -24.25
CA ASP A 302 1.00 -26.93 -24.30
C ASP A 302 1.29 -25.42 -24.24
N ASN A 303 1.08 -24.75 -25.38
CA ASN A 303 1.27 -23.31 -25.52
C ASN A 303 0.45 -22.47 -24.53
N ARG A 304 -0.72 -22.94 -24.07
CA ARG A 304 -1.56 -22.21 -23.11
C ARG A 304 -0.91 -22.21 -21.74
N GLN A 305 -0.48 -23.38 -21.27
CA GLN A 305 0.19 -23.52 -19.98
C GLN A 305 1.51 -22.76 -19.95
N LEU A 306 2.30 -22.87 -21.02
CA LEU A 306 3.53 -22.09 -21.16
C LEU A 306 3.27 -20.58 -21.13
N SER A 307 2.26 -20.11 -21.87
CA SER A 307 1.92 -18.68 -21.90
C SER A 307 1.46 -18.15 -20.54
N LEU A 308 0.74 -18.96 -19.75
CA LEU A 308 0.35 -18.61 -18.39
C LEU A 308 1.57 -18.44 -17.47
N ILE A 309 2.52 -19.38 -17.53
CA ILE A 309 3.76 -19.33 -16.74
C ILE A 309 4.55 -18.05 -17.07
N LEU A 310 4.75 -17.77 -18.36
CA LEU A 310 5.46 -16.56 -18.81
C LEU A 310 4.70 -15.29 -18.44
N MET A 311 3.37 -15.30 -18.53
CA MET A 311 2.53 -14.15 -18.16
C MET A 311 2.64 -13.84 -16.66
N ILE A 312 2.56 -14.84 -15.78
CA ILE A 312 2.71 -14.65 -14.33
C ILE A 312 4.08 -14.06 -14.00
N THR A 313 5.14 -14.60 -14.59
CA THR A 313 6.50 -14.05 -14.46
C THR A 313 6.57 -12.60 -14.95
N THR A 314 5.98 -12.31 -16.11
CA THR A 314 5.97 -10.95 -16.69
C THR A 314 5.23 -9.96 -15.79
N ILE A 315 4.02 -10.30 -15.34
CA ILE A 315 3.20 -9.45 -14.47
C ILE A 315 3.96 -9.13 -13.18
N MET A 316 4.59 -10.12 -12.56
CA MET A 316 5.34 -9.92 -11.32
C MET A 316 6.51 -8.94 -11.50
N LEU A 317 7.29 -9.10 -12.58
CA LEU A 317 8.41 -8.20 -12.87
C LEU A 317 7.96 -6.79 -13.29
N LEU A 318 6.80 -6.67 -13.96
CA LEU A 318 6.18 -5.38 -14.25
C LEU A 318 5.70 -4.68 -12.98
N LEU A 319 5.08 -5.41 -12.04
CA LEU A 319 4.67 -4.87 -10.74
C LEU A 319 5.86 -4.34 -9.95
N LEU A 320 6.96 -5.11 -9.89
CA LEU A 320 8.22 -4.65 -9.30
C LEU A 320 8.71 -3.37 -9.96
N THR A 321 8.79 -3.36 -11.29
CA THR A 321 9.26 -2.20 -12.04
C THR A 321 8.42 -0.96 -11.77
N TRP A 322 7.09 -1.12 -11.74
CA TRP A 322 6.18 -0.03 -11.49
C TRP A 322 6.32 0.50 -10.06
N ALA A 323 6.44 -0.38 -9.07
CA ALA A 323 6.72 -0.02 -7.69
C ALA A 323 8.03 0.78 -7.55
N LEU A 324 9.07 0.39 -8.28
CA LEU A 324 10.35 1.12 -8.30
C LEU A 324 10.21 2.49 -8.97
N ARG A 325 9.40 2.63 -10.02
CA ARG A 325 9.17 3.93 -10.68
C ARG A 325 8.33 4.89 -9.84
N LEU A 326 7.38 4.37 -9.07
CA LEU A 326 6.54 5.15 -8.17
C LEU A 326 7.24 5.51 -6.86
N ASN A 327 8.48 5.09 -6.65
CA ASN A 327 9.23 5.27 -5.40
C ASN A 327 8.41 4.84 -4.17
N ILE A 328 7.76 3.67 -4.25
CA ILE A 328 7.03 3.12 -3.09
C ILE A 328 8.00 2.99 -1.92
N VAL A 329 7.56 3.42 -0.73
CA VAL A 329 8.35 3.47 0.51
C VAL A 329 9.10 2.16 0.81
N SER A 330 8.50 1.01 0.47
CA SER A 330 9.13 -0.29 0.61
C SER A 330 8.70 -1.24 -0.50
N ILE A 331 9.65 -1.91 -1.14
CA ILE A 331 9.38 -2.97 -2.12
C ILE A 331 8.76 -4.22 -1.48
N TYR A 332 8.82 -4.35 -0.15
CA TYR A 332 8.27 -5.50 0.58
C TYR A 332 6.74 -5.50 0.65
N TYR A 333 6.05 -4.41 0.24
CA TYR A 333 4.60 -4.40 0.02
C TYR A 333 4.16 -5.33 -1.11
N ILE A 334 5.07 -5.69 -2.02
CA ILE A 334 4.75 -6.46 -3.22
C ILE A 334 4.59 -7.96 -2.85
N PRO A 335 3.48 -8.62 -3.25
CA PRO A 335 3.17 -10.00 -2.87
C PRO A 335 3.91 -11.04 -3.72
N PHE A 336 5.24 -11.13 -3.62
CA PHE A 336 6.03 -12.11 -4.40
C PHE A 336 5.60 -13.56 -4.18
N CYS A 337 5.16 -13.91 -2.96
CA CYS A 337 4.63 -15.24 -2.64
C CYS A 337 3.34 -15.61 -3.40
N ILE A 338 2.68 -14.66 -4.09
CA ILE A 338 1.52 -14.97 -4.93
C ILE A 338 1.89 -15.88 -6.12
N VAL A 339 3.09 -15.70 -6.67
CA VAL A 339 3.60 -16.48 -7.81
C VAL A 339 3.67 -17.98 -7.48
N PRO A 340 4.40 -18.42 -6.44
CA PRO A 340 4.49 -19.82 -6.12
C PRO A 340 3.14 -20.41 -5.69
N ILE A 341 2.25 -19.63 -5.05
CA ILE A 341 0.91 -20.11 -4.68
C ILE A 341 0.09 -20.45 -5.94
N ILE A 342 0.01 -19.51 -6.90
CA ILE A 342 -0.75 -19.72 -8.14
C ILE A 342 -0.19 -20.92 -8.91
N ILE A 343 1.13 -20.97 -9.08
CA ILE A 343 1.77 -22.04 -9.85
C ILE A 343 1.66 -23.39 -9.14
N ARG A 344 1.76 -23.42 -7.81
CA ARG A 344 1.59 -24.65 -7.02
C ARG A 344 0.19 -25.25 -7.17
N ILE A 345 -0.84 -24.40 -7.23
CA ILE A 345 -2.25 -24.82 -7.33
C ILE A 345 -2.63 -25.22 -8.76
N LEU A 346 -2.15 -24.49 -9.77
CA LEU A 346 -2.47 -24.78 -11.17
C LEU A 346 -1.60 -25.92 -11.75
N PHE A 347 -0.43 -26.15 -11.18
CA PHE A 347 0.55 -27.14 -11.63
C PHE A 347 1.05 -27.98 -10.44
N ASP A 348 2.35 -27.89 -10.11
CA ASP A 348 3.00 -28.74 -9.11
C ASP A 348 4.05 -27.99 -8.30
N THR A 349 4.51 -28.65 -7.24
CA THR A 349 5.53 -28.15 -6.31
C THR A 349 6.85 -27.81 -6.98
N ARG A 350 7.34 -28.64 -7.92
CA ARG A 350 8.67 -28.45 -8.51
C ARG A 350 8.66 -27.22 -9.40
N LEU A 351 7.67 -27.10 -10.29
CA LEU A 351 7.55 -25.92 -11.15
C LEU A 351 7.37 -24.64 -10.33
N ALA A 352 6.55 -24.66 -9.27
CA ALA A 352 6.34 -23.50 -8.40
C ALA A 352 7.66 -23.00 -7.78
N LEU A 353 8.49 -23.93 -7.27
CA LEU A 353 9.79 -23.59 -6.70
C LEU A 353 10.73 -23.01 -7.76
N TYR A 354 10.91 -23.70 -8.89
CA TYR A 354 11.82 -23.25 -9.95
C TYR A 354 11.42 -21.88 -10.50
N GLN A 355 10.15 -21.67 -10.80
CA GLN A 355 9.68 -20.38 -11.30
C GLN A 355 9.87 -19.25 -10.28
N HIS A 356 9.52 -19.50 -9.01
CA HIS A 356 9.66 -18.49 -7.95
C HIS A 356 11.11 -18.07 -7.74
N LEU A 357 12.04 -19.04 -7.67
CA LEU A 357 13.46 -18.76 -7.54
C LEU A 357 13.97 -17.88 -8.69
N LEU A 358 13.61 -18.22 -9.93
CA LEU A 358 14.05 -17.44 -11.10
C LEU A 358 13.45 -16.01 -11.11
N VAL A 359 12.19 -15.86 -10.69
CA VAL A 359 11.56 -14.53 -10.54
C VAL A 359 12.28 -13.69 -9.50
N ILE A 360 12.61 -14.27 -8.33
CA ILE A 360 13.36 -13.57 -7.27
C ILE A 360 14.76 -13.21 -7.74
N LEU A 361 15.45 -14.11 -8.45
CA LEU A 361 16.79 -13.83 -8.96
C LEU A 361 16.79 -12.64 -9.92
N ILE A 362 15.84 -12.58 -10.87
CA ILE A 362 15.69 -11.38 -11.73
C ILE A 362 15.40 -10.14 -10.87
N ALA A 363 14.44 -10.24 -9.95
CA ALA A 363 14.03 -9.13 -9.10
C ALA A 363 15.19 -8.59 -8.24
N GLY A 364 16.04 -9.47 -7.71
CA GLY A 364 17.17 -9.12 -6.85
C GLY A 364 18.18 -8.18 -7.51
N PHE A 365 18.38 -8.26 -8.83
CA PHE A 365 19.24 -7.32 -9.58
C PHE A 365 18.70 -5.88 -9.59
N PHE A 366 17.40 -5.69 -9.32
CA PHE A 366 16.72 -4.39 -9.37
C PHE A 366 16.26 -3.91 -8.00
N VAL A 367 16.69 -4.54 -6.92
CA VAL A 367 16.30 -4.20 -5.55
C VAL A 367 17.53 -3.78 -4.76
N ALA A 368 17.40 -2.77 -3.89
CA ALA A 368 18.45 -2.41 -2.95
C ALA A 368 18.52 -3.43 -1.80
N ASN A 369 19.71 -3.72 -1.27
CA ASN A 369 19.94 -4.80 -0.30
C ASN A 369 19.46 -6.15 -0.85
N SER A 370 20.01 -6.50 -2.02
CA SER A 370 19.54 -7.61 -2.84
C SER A 370 19.60 -8.96 -2.12
N PHE A 371 20.60 -9.15 -1.24
CA PHE A 371 20.76 -10.36 -0.45
C PHE A 371 19.63 -10.55 0.57
N GLU A 372 19.33 -9.53 1.38
CA GLU A 372 18.24 -9.57 2.36
C GLU A 372 16.90 -9.82 1.66
N PHE A 373 16.65 -9.11 0.56
CA PHE A 373 15.47 -9.31 -0.26
C PHE A 373 15.35 -10.76 -0.74
N VAL A 374 16.39 -11.32 -1.34
CA VAL A 374 16.38 -12.70 -1.84
C VAL A 374 16.14 -13.66 -0.67
N PHE A 375 16.80 -13.47 0.47
CA PHE A 375 16.61 -14.31 1.65
C PHE A 375 15.14 -14.31 2.11
N TYR A 376 14.54 -13.13 2.33
CA TYR A 376 13.13 -13.01 2.70
C TYR A 376 12.19 -13.72 1.73
N GLN A 377 12.37 -13.48 0.42
CA GLN A 377 11.43 -13.98 -0.58
C GLN A 377 11.60 -15.48 -0.86
N VAL A 378 12.82 -16.00 -0.78
CA VAL A 378 13.09 -17.43 -0.94
C VAL A 378 12.52 -18.20 0.25
N THR A 379 12.81 -17.81 1.49
CA THR A 379 12.33 -18.54 2.68
C THR A 379 10.80 -18.51 2.77
N ALA A 380 10.19 -17.33 2.62
CA ALA A 380 8.75 -17.18 2.64
C ALA A 380 8.06 -17.91 1.46
N GLY A 381 8.68 -17.89 0.29
CA GLY A 381 8.21 -18.62 -0.89
C GLY A 381 8.24 -20.13 -0.71
N MET A 382 9.31 -20.68 -0.13
CA MET A 382 9.38 -22.11 0.19
C MET A 382 8.32 -22.50 1.22
N VAL A 383 8.12 -21.68 2.25
CA VAL A 383 7.04 -21.89 3.22
C VAL A 383 5.67 -21.85 2.53
N ALA A 384 5.42 -20.90 1.63
CA ALA A 384 4.18 -20.84 0.83
C ALA A 384 3.95 -22.09 -0.02
N ILE A 385 5.01 -22.68 -0.57
CA ILE A 385 4.91 -23.89 -1.40
C ILE A 385 4.62 -25.13 -0.53
N PHE A 386 5.27 -25.24 0.62
CA PHE A 386 5.18 -26.43 1.48
C PHE A 386 3.98 -26.42 2.42
N SER A 387 3.48 -25.24 2.80
CA SER A 387 2.26 -25.07 3.60
C SER A 387 1.01 -25.58 2.87
N ILE A 388 1.01 -25.50 1.53
CA ILE A 388 -0.08 -26.00 0.68
C ILE A 388 0.04 -27.51 0.53
N LYS A 389 -0.33 -28.22 1.60
CA LYS A 389 -0.43 -29.68 1.64
C LYS A 389 -1.87 -30.11 1.43
N ASN A 390 -2.12 -30.94 0.42
CA ASN A 390 -3.36 -31.64 0.09
C ASN A 390 -4.62 -30.75 -0.06
N PHE A 391 -5.05 -30.63 -1.33
CA PHE A 391 -6.16 -29.83 -1.85
C PHE A 391 -7.53 -30.24 -1.31
N ILE A 392 -8.13 -29.53 -0.35
CA ILE A 392 -9.56 -29.74 -0.08
C ILE A 392 -10.31 -28.45 0.28
N GLN A 393 -9.70 -27.42 0.87
CA GLN A 393 -10.48 -26.30 1.46
C GLN A 393 -9.83 -24.92 1.29
N ARG A 394 -10.68 -23.91 1.05
CA ARG A 394 -10.34 -22.47 0.99
C ARG A 394 -9.58 -21.99 2.22
N GLU A 395 -9.85 -22.61 3.36
CA GLU A 395 -9.20 -22.38 4.65
C GLU A 395 -7.68 -22.61 4.62
N ARG A 396 -7.17 -23.50 3.74
CA ARG A 396 -5.73 -23.76 3.64
C ARG A 396 -4.93 -22.59 3.06
N ILE A 397 -5.54 -21.74 2.25
CA ILE A 397 -4.88 -20.52 1.75
C ILE A 397 -4.70 -19.52 2.90
N LEU A 398 -5.69 -19.40 3.79
CA LEU A 398 -5.61 -18.56 4.99
C LEU A 398 -4.54 -19.08 5.95
N ILE A 399 -4.48 -20.40 6.19
CA ILE A 399 -3.45 -21.03 7.01
C ILE A 399 -2.06 -20.81 6.40
N SER A 400 -1.93 -20.94 5.07
CA SER A 400 -0.68 -20.64 4.37
C SER A 400 -0.25 -19.19 4.56
N ALA A 401 -1.17 -18.23 4.52
CA ALA A 401 -0.87 -16.82 4.75
C ALA A 401 -0.28 -16.59 6.16
N VAL A 402 -0.82 -17.26 7.19
CA VAL A 402 -0.27 -17.21 8.55
C VAL A 402 1.16 -17.76 8.59
N TYR A 403 1.43 -18.90 7.94
CA TYR A 403 2.79 -19.45 7.90
C TYR A 403 3.78 -18.57 7.12
N ILE A 404 3.34 -17.95 6.03
CA ILE A 404 4.17 -16.99 5.27
C ILE A 404 4.49 -15.78 6.15
N LEU A 405 3.51 -15.25 6.88
CA LEU A 405 3.74 -14.13 7.80
C LEU A 405 4.73 -14.50 8.92
N LEU A 406 4.61 -15.70 9.49
CA LEU A 406 5.55 -16.22 10.48
C LEU A 406 6.96 -16.36 9.89
N ALA A 407 7.08 -16.84 8.66
CA ALA A 407 8.37 -16.96 7.98
C ALA A 407 9.04 -15.59 7.76
N TYR A 408 8.26 -14.59 7.33
CA TYR A 408 8.74 -13.21 7.25
C TYR A 408 9.13 -12.67 8.62
N PHE A 409 8.33 -12.92 9.66
CA PHE A 409 8.63 -12.46 11.02
C PHE A 409 9.94 -13.03 11.56
N VAL A 410 10.13 -14.35 11.46
CA VAL A 410 11.36 -15.02 11.90
C VAL A 410 12.57 -14.53 11.10
N SER A 411 12.43 -14.42 9.77
CA SER A 411 13.51 -13.90 8.93
C SER A 411 13.83 -12.45 9.26
N PHE A 412 12.81 -11.61 9.49
CA PHE A 412 12.95 -10.18 9.80
C PHE A 412 13.66 -9.99 11.13
N LEU A 413 13.19 -10.69 12.16
CA LEU A 413 13.78 -10.65 13.49
C LEU A 413 15.22 -11.17 13.47
N GLY A 414 15.49 -12.26 12.76
CA GLY A 414 16.84 -12.82 12.64
C GLY A 414 17.82 -11.85 11.99
N ILE A 415 17.44 -11.20 10.89
CA ILE A 415 18.27 -10.19 10.23
C ILE A 415 18.44 -8.93 11.08
N ALA A 416 17.36 -8.44 11.72
CA ALA A 416 17.43 -7.28 12.59
C ALA A 416 18.37 -7.51 13.78
N LEU A 417 18.29 -8.68 14.43
CA LEU A 417 19.18 -9.05 15.53
C LEU A 417 20.63 -9.23 15.08
N LEU A 418 20.87 -9.78 13.88
CA LEU A 418 22.21 -9.88 13.30
C LEU A 418 22.83 -8.50 13.02
N ARG A 419 22.00 -7.50 12.72
CA ARG A 419 22.44 -6.14 12.36
C ARG A 419 22.63 -5.24 13.58
N GLU A 420 21.68 -5.26 14.50
CA GLU A 420 21.59 -4.30 15.61
C GLU A 420 22.12 -4.87 16.93
N GLY A 421 22.14 -6.20 17.09
CA GLY A 421 22.60 -6.85 18.32
C GLY A 421 21.72 -6.56 19.56
N SER A 422 20.60 -5.85 19.41
CA SER A 422 19.67 -5.50 20.48
C SER A 422 18.22 -5.51 19.99
N PHE A 423 17.29 -5.88 20.87
CA PHE A 423 15.85 -5.80 20.58
C PHE A 423 15.31 -4.37 20.66
N THR A 424 16.00 -3.45 21.35
CA THR A 424 15.52 -2.08 21.57
C THR A 424 15.73 -1.18 20.36
N GLU A 425 16.67 -1.51 19.50
CA GLU A 425 17.03 -0.72 18.31
C GLU A 425 16.17 -1.09 17.09
N ILE A 426 15.36 -2.17 17.19
CA ILE A 426 14.58 -2.71 16.08
C ILE A 426 13.46 -1.76 15.69
N GLU A 427 13.53 -1.26 14.46
CA GLU A 427 12.47 -0.48 13.84
C GLU A 427 11.31 -1.38 13.38
N TRP A 428 10.41 -1.74 14.30
CA TRP A 428 9.25 -2.61 14.02
C TRP A 428 8.32 -2.12 12.90
N ILE A 429 8.34 -0.82 12.61
CA ILE A 429 7.57 -0.25 11.48
C ILE A 429 8.01 -0.85 10.13
N ASN A 430 9.25 -1.31 10.01
CA ASN A 430 9.79 -1.94 8.79
C ASN A 430 9.20 -3.35 8.55
N PHE A 431 8.51 -3.93 9.54
CA PHE A 431 7.80 -5.21 9.38
C PHE A 431 6.40 -5.05 8.73
N VAL A 432 5.78 -3.87 8.84
CA VAL A 432 4.41 -3.61 8.34
C VAL A 432 4.22 -3.95 6.85
N PRO A 433 5.15 -3.65 5.93
CA PRO A 433 5.00 -4.02 4.52
C PRO A 433 4.78 -5.52 4.27
N PHE A 434 5.38 -6.41 5.09
CA PHE A 434 5.20 -7.85 4.97
C PHE A 434 3.77 -8.29 5.31
N ILE A 435 3.14 -7.64 6.29
CA ILE A 435 1.73 -7.91 6.64
C ILE A 435 0.83 -7.60 5.44
N PHE A 436 1.00 -6.43 4.82
CA PHE A 436 0.24 -6.05 3.62
C PHE A 436 0.52 -6.97 2.44
N SER A 437 1.78 -7.34 2.23
CA SER A 437 2.17 -8.31 1.20
C SER A 437 1.46 -9.64 1.36
N VAL A 438 1.44 -10.20 2.58
CA VAL A 438 0.71 -11.45 2.89
C VAL A 438 -0.79 -11.29 2.65
N LEU A 439 -1.41 -10.19 3.07
CA LEU A 439 -2.83 -9.93 2.78
C LEU A 439 -3.11 -9.90 1.28
N LEU A 440 -2.25 -9.26 0.49
CA LEU A 440 -2.36 -9.22 -0.97
C LEU A 440 -2.16 -10.61 -1.61
N THR A 441 -1.41 -11.53 -1.00
CA THR A 441 -1.29 -12.90 -1.53
C THR A 441 -2.63 -13.67 -1.51
N LEU A 442 -3.59 -13.27 -0.67
CA LEU A 442 -4.93 -13.86 -0.66
C LEU A 442 -5.70 -13.63 -1.97
N LEU A 443 -5.30 -12.62 -2.76
CA LEU A 443 -5.81 -12.41 -4.11
C LEU A 443 -5.45 -13.55 -5.07
N ALA A 444 -4.57 -14.49 -4.68
CA ALA A 444 -4.27 -15.67 -5.47
C ALA A 444 -5.54 -16.47 -5.82
N TYR A 445 -6.49 -16.60 -4.88
CA TYR A 445 -7.70 -17.41 -5.10
C TYR A 445 -8.57 -16.91 -6.28
N PRO A 446 -9.03 -15.65 -6.30
CA PRO A 446 -9.77 -15.13 -7.45
C PRO A 446 -8.92 -15.11 -8.74
N LEU A 447 -7.61 -14.88 -8.64
CA LEU A 447 -6.71 -14.91 -9.80
C LEU A 447 -6.59 -16.31 -10.41
N ILE A 448 -6.53 -17.37 -9.59
CA ILE A 448 -6.50 -18.76 -10.05
C ILE A 448 -7.74 -19.04 -10.90
N TYR A 449 -8.92 -18.69 -10.41
CA TYR A 449 -10.17 -18.85 -11.17
C TYR A 449 -10.14 -18.08 -12.50
N VAL A 450 -9.65 -16.84 -12.50
CA VAL A 450 -9.49 -16.04 -13.72
C VAL A 450 -8.53 -16.73 -14.70
N PHE A 451 -7.40 -17.24 -14.24
CA PHE A 451 -6.44 -17.93 -15.09
C PHE A 451 -6.97 -19.27 -15.61
N GLU A 452 -7.68 -20.05 -14.81
CA GLU A 452 -8.36 -21.27 -15.29
C GLU A 452 -9.31 -20.96 -16.46
N ARG A 453 -10.08 -19.87 -16.36
CA ARG A 453 -11.02 -19.44 -17.39
C ARG A 453 -10.33 -18.96 -18.66
N ILE A 454 -9.32 -18.09 -18.54
CA ILE A 454 -8.62 -17.51 -19.70
C ILE A 454 -7.83 -18.58 -20.45
N PHE A 455 -7.15 -19.47 -19.74
CA PHE A 455 -6.25 -20.47 -20.33
C PHE A 455 -6.92 -21.83 -20.55
N GLY A 456 -8.13 -22.04 -20.05
CA GLY A 456 -8.85 -23.31 -20.15
C GLY A 456 -8.11 -24.45 -19.46
N ILE A 457 -7.53 -24.15 -18.30
CA ILE A 457 -6.83 -25.10 -17.42
C ILE A 457 -7.79 -25.45 -16.28
N THR A 458 -7.68 -26.67 -15.75
CA THR A 458 -8.48 -27.10 -14.60
C THR A 458 -7.53 -27.60 -13.53
N SER A 459 -7.53 -26.94 -12.37
CA SER A 459 -6.76 -27.37 -11.20
C SER A 459 -7.43 -28.55 -10.51
N ASP A 460 -6.65 -29.29 -9.72
CA ASP A 460 -7.16 -30.35 -8.87
C ASP A 460 -8.23 -29.84 -7.89
N VAL A 461 -8.14 -28.59 -7.44
CA VAL A 461 -9.15 -27.96 -6.58
C VAL A 461 -10.49 -27.87 -7.31
N SER A 462 -10.49 -27.33 -8.53
CA SER A 462 -11.69 -27.22 -9.34
C SER A 462 -12.27 -28.59 -9.69
N LEU A 463 -11.42 -29.60 -9.96
CA LEU A 463 -11.88 -30.98 -10.17
C LEU A 463 -12.54 -31.57 -8.93
N ILE A 464 -11.96 -31.39 -7.75
CA ILE A 464 -12.54 -31.88 -6.48
C ILE A 464 -13.88 -31.19 -6.21
N GLU A 465 -13.98 -29.88 -6.42
CA GLU A 465 -15.25 -29.15 -6.28
C GLU A 465 -16.34 -29.73 -7.20
N LEU A 466 -15.97 -30.14 -8.42
CA LEU A 466 -16.89 -30.78 -9.36
C LEU A 466 -17.32 -32.20 -8.93
N THR A 467 -16.53 -32.90 -8.12
CA THR A 467 -16.92 -34.21 -7.56
C THR A 467 -17.93 -34.12 -6.40
N ASN A 468 -18.22 -32.91 -5.90
CA ASN A 468 -19.19 -32.72 -4.84
C ASN A 468 -20.61 -32.93 -5.36
N THR A 469 -21.26 -34.01 -4.91
CA THR A 469 -22.63 -34.39 -5.29
C THR A 469 -23.69 -33.38 -4.84
N ASN A 470 -23.36 -32.48 -3.92
CA ASN A 470 -24.26 -31.41 -3.47
C ASN A 470 -24.26 -30.18 -4.40
N THR A 471 -23.48 -30.19 -5.47
CA THR A 471 -23.55 -29.14 -6.50
C THR A 471 -24.92 -29.09 -7.16
N LYS A 472 -25.33 -27.91 -7.64
CA LYS A 472 -26.64 -27.70 -8.27
C LYS A 472 -26.95 -28.72 -9.37
N LEU A 473 -25.97 -28.98 -10.26
CA LEU A 473 -26.14 -29.90 -11.38
C LEU A 473 -26.30 -31.36 -10.95
N LEU A 474 -25.44 -31.84 -10.05
CA LEU A 474 -25.51 -33.24 -9.60
C LEU A 474 -26.74 -33.48 -8.71
N ARG A 475 -27.19 -32.48 -7.95
CA ARG A 475 -28.49 -32.54 -7.25
C ARG A 475 -29.67 -32.57 -8.20
N GLU A 476 -29.64 -31.79 -9.28
CA GLU A 476 -30.67 -31.81 -10.31
C GLU A 476 -30.71 -33.17 -11.03
N LEU A 477 -29.54 -33.75 -11.33
CA LEU A 477 -29.42 -35.11 -11.86
C LEU A 477 -30.03 -36.13 -10.90
N GLY A 478 -29.66 -36.10 -9.63
CA GLY A 478 -30.20 -37.00 -8.61
C GLY A 478 -31.71 -36.87 -8.39
N PHE A 479 -32.27 -35.67 -8.59
CA PHE A 479 -33.71 -35.44 -8.46
C PHE A 479 -34.51 -35.85 -9.70
N LYS A 480 -34.03 -35.51 -10.91
CA LYS A 480 -34.76 -35.74 -12.17
C LYS A 480 -34.52 -37.11 -12.78
N ALA A 481 -33.31 -37.66 -12.63
CA ALA A 481 -32.90 -38.95 -13.18
C ALA A 481 -32.09 -39.75 -12.13
N PRO A 482 -32.75 -40.23 -11.06
CA PRO A 482 -32.09 -40.85 -9.91
C PRO A 482 -31.32 -42.15 -10.28
N GLY A 483 -31.84 -42.94 -11.22
CA GLY A 483 -31.17 -44.12 -11.72
C GLY A 483 -29.87 -43.79 -12.47
N THR A 484 -29.93 -42.78 -13.35
CA THR A 484 -28.72 -42.27 -14.03
C THR A 484 -27.72 -41.68 -13.05
N PHE A 485 -28.16 -41.00 -11.99
CA PHE A 485 -27.26 -40.51 -10.94
C PHE A 485 -26.53 -41.65 -10.23
N GLN A 486 -27.25 -42.70 -9.84
CA GLN A 486 -26.66 -43.89 -9.22
C GLN A 486 -25.69 -44.59 -10.19
N HIS A 487 -26.07 -44.74 -11.46
CA HIS A 487 -25.20 -45.27 -12.51
C HIS A 487 -23.91 -44.47 -12.62
N SER A 488 -24.00 -43.14 -12.73
CA SER A 488 -22.85 -42.25 -12.85
C SER A 488 -21.91 -42.34 -11.63
N LEU A 489 -22.46 -42.50 -10.43
CA LEU A 489 -21.67 -42.69 -9.21
C LEU A 489 -20.91 -44.03 -9.23
N GLN A 490 -21.55 -45.11 -9.70
CA GLN A 490 -20.90 -46.41 -9.85
C GLN A 490 -19.79 -46.37 -10.90
N VAL A 491 -20.06 -45.79 -12.07
CA VAL A 491 -19.06 -45.60 -13.14
C VAL A 491 -17.89 -44.76 -12.63
N ALA A 492 -18.16 -43.67 -11.89
CA ALA A 492 -17.10 -42.83 -11.33
C ALA A 492 -16.18 -43.61 -10.38
N ASN A 493 -16.74 -44.43 -9.49
CA ASN A 493 -15.93 -45.26 -8.57
C ASN A 493 -15.09 -46.31 -9.33
N LEU A 494 -15.66 -46.99 -10.33
CA LEU A 494 -14.95 -47.99 -11.12
C LEU A 494 -13.84 -47.36 -11.97
N ALA A 495 -14.16 -46.27 -12.67
CA ALA A 495 -13.23 -45.58 -13.55
C ALA A 495 -12.09 -44.92 -12.76
N GLU A 496 -12.39 -44.34 -11.59
CA GLU A 496 -11.37 -43.81 -10.68
C GLU A 496 -10.42 -44.91 -10.20
N ALA A 497 -10.95 -46.06 -9.78
CA ALA A 497 -10.12 -47.18 -9.32
C ALA A 497 -9.22 -47.70 -10.45
N ALA A 498 -9.76 -47.82 -11.67
CA ALA A 498 -9.01 -48.27 -12.84
C ALA A 498 -7.90 -47.29 -13.22
N ILE A 499 -8.21 -46.00 -13.33
CA ILE A 499 -7.23 -44.99 -13.75
C ILE A 499 -6.14 -44.79 -12.69
N PHE A 500 -6.48 -44.89 -11.41
CA PHE A 500 -5.53 -44.80 -10.31
C PHE A 500 -4.45 -45.87 -10.41
N LYS A 501 -4.82 -47.10 -10.79
CA LYS A 501 -3.89 -48.23 -10.96
C LYS A 501 -2.88 -48.02 -12.08
N ILE A 502 -3.25 -47.30 -13.13
CA ILE A 502 -2.34 -47.00 -14.26
C ILE A 502 -1.67 -45.62 -14.15
N GLY A 503 -1.82 -44.94 -13.01
CA GLY A 503 -1.16 -43.67 -12.71
C GLY A 503 -1.73 -42.45 -13.45
N GLY A 504 -2.96 -42.53 -13.98
CA GLY A 504 -3.62 -41.37 -14.59
C GLY A 504 -4.31 -40.48 -13.55
N ASN A 505 -4.89 -39.35 -14.01
CA ASN A 505 -5.54 -38.40 -13.12
C ASN A 505 -6.91 -38.94 -12.64
N SER A 506 -6.93 -39.49 -11.42
CA SER A 506 -8.11 -40.12 -10.81
C SER A 506 -9.24 -39.14 -10.54
N VAL A 507 -8.93 -37.95 -10.06
CA VAL A 507 -9.91 -36.90 -9.74
C VAL A 507 -10.61 -36.42 -11.03
N LEU A 508 -9.84 -36.23 -12.11
CA LEU A 508 -10.40 -35.83 -13.40
C LEU A 508 -11.38 -36.87 -13.93
N VAL A 509 -11.02 -38.15 -13.89
CA VAL A 509 -11.88 -39.25 -14.37
C VAL A 509 -13.13 -39.37 -13.49
N ARG A 510 -12.98 -39.29 -12.16
CA ARG A 510 -14.11 -39.29 -11.23
C ARG A 510 -15.08 -38.14 -11.55
N ALA A 511 -14.56 -36.93 -11.72
CA ALA A 511 -15.37 -35.77 -12.08
C ALA A 511 -16.05 -35.98 -13.45
N GLY A 512 -15.30 -36.36 -14.48
CA GLY A 512 -15.84 -36.64 -15.83
C GLY A 512 -16.97 -37.66 -15.82
N ALA A 513 -16.79 -38.77 -15.11
CA ALA A 513 -17.77 -39.83 -14.98
C ALA A 513 -19.05 -39.40 -14.26
N LEU A 514 -18.97 -38.51 -13.26
CA LEU A 514 -20.17 -38.01 -12.57
C LEU A 514 -21.09 -37.18 -13.48
N TYR A 515 -20.54 -36.53 -14.51
CA TYR A 515 -21.32 -35.70 -15.45
C TYR A 515 -21.56 -36.35 -16.81
N HIS A 516 -20.97 -37.52 -17.11
CA HIS A 516 -20.94 -38.07 -18.47
C HIS A 516 -22.34 -38.21 -19.08
N ASP A 517 -23.32 -38.57 -18.25
CA ASP A 517 -24.70 -38.86 -18.60
C ASP A 517 -25.70 -37.74 -18.23
N ILE A 518 -25.23 -36.55 -17.84
CA ILE A 518 -26.07 -35.44 -17.37
C ILE A 518 -27.17 -35.03 -18.38
N GLY A 519 -26.96 -35.31 -19.67
CA GLY A 519 -27.93 -35.04 -20.73
C GLY A 519 -29.22 -35.85 -20.63
N LYS A 520 -29.22 -37.00 -19.94
CA LYS A 520 -30.41 -37.83 -19.73
C LYS A 520 -31.49 -37.12 -18.90
N VAL A 521 -31.11 -36.06 -18.16
CA VAL A 521 -32.04 -35.19 -17.41
C VAL A 521 -33.10 -34.54 -18.29
N ASP A 522 -32.83 -34.35 -19.58
CA ASP A 522 -33.79 -33.77 -20.54
C ASP A 522 -34.99 -34.69 -20.76
N ASN A 523 -34.77 -36.02 -20.76
CA ASN A 523 -35.77 -37.03 -21.07
C ASN A 523 -35.56 -38.34 -20.26
N PRO A 524 -35.66 -38.31 -18.91
CA PRO A 524 -35.20 -39.41 -18.05
C PRO A 524 -35.89 -40.75 -18.31
N GLN A 525 -37.19 -40.75 -18.61
CA GLN A 525 -38.01 -41.95 -18.81
C GLN A 525 -37.60 -42.81 -20.01
N TYR A 526 -36.84 -42.27 -20.95
CA TYR A 526 -36.32 -43.00 -22.11
C TYR A 526 -35.01 -43.76 -21.82
N PHE A 527 -34.52 -43.72 -20.57
CA PHE A 527 -33.35 -44.46 -20.15
C PHE A 527 -33.74 -45.50 -19.11
N ILE A 528 -33.37 -46.76 -19.36
CA ILE A 528 -33.88 -47.93 -18.64
C ILE A 528 -33.63 -47.85 -17.13
N GLU A 529 -32.51 -47.27 -16.72
CA GLU A 529 -32.15 -47.13 -15.31
C GLU A 529 -33.10 -46.21 -14.51
N ASN A 530 -33.88 -45.35 -15.18
CA ASN A 530 -34.84 -44.45 -14.55
C ASN A 530 -36.29 -44.95 -14.63
N GLN A 531 -36.53 -46.15 -15.17
CA GLN A 531 -37.87 -46.70 -15.33
C GLN A 531 -38.28 -47.53 -14.10
N ASN A 532 -39.46 -47.26 -13.54
CA ASN A 532 -39.93 -47.89 -12.29
C ASN A 532 -41.02 -48.97 -12.49
N THR A 533 -41.68 -49.05 -13.66
CA THR A 533 -42.96 -49.76 -13.81
C THR A 533 -43.07 -50.71 -15.01
N GLY A 534 -41.95 -51.11 -15.62
CA GLY A 534 -41.94 -52.11 -16.72
C GLY A 534 -42.59 -51.66 -18.03
N ASN A 535 -43.11 -50.43 -18.10
CA ASN A 535 -43.62 -49.80 -19.32
C ASN A 535 -42.49 -49.00 -19.97
N ASN A 536 -41.88 -49.56 -21.01
CA ASN A 536 -40.78 -48.92 -21.73
C ASN A 536 -41.35 -47.99 -22.83
N PRO A 537 -41.13 -46.66 -22.78
CA PRO A 537 -41.62 -45.75 -23.81
C PRO A 537 -41.15 -46.10 -25.24
N HIS A 538 -40.01 -46.80 -25.35
CA HIS A 538 -39.48 -47.26 -26.63
C HIS A 538 -40.37 -48.31 -27.32
N ASP A 539 -41.22 -49.04 -26.60
CA ASP A 539 -42.12 -50.05 -27.19
C ASP A 539 -43.16 -49.43 -28.13
N LYS A 540 -43.37 -48.11 -28.02
CA LYS A 540 -44.34 -47.34 -28.82
C LYS A 540 -43.68 -46.45 -29.87
N LEU A 541 -42.35 -46.49 -30.00
CA LEU A 541 -41.59 -45.63 -30.90
C LEU A 541 -40.95 -46.43 -32.05
N PRO A 542 -40.87 -45.85 -33.26
CA PRO A 542 -39.98 -46.36 -34.30
C PRO A 542 -38.52 -46.41 -33.81
N TYR A 543 -37.74 -47.34 -34.37
CA TYR A 543 -36.34 -47.53 -33.98
C TYR A 543 -35.49 -46.27 -34.24
N GLU A 544 -35.76 -45.54 -35.32
CA GLU A 544 -35.05 -44.31 -35.66
C GLU A 544 -35.30 -43.19 -34.64
N GLN A 545 -36.54 -43.06 -34.15
CA GLN A 545 -36.88 -42.07 -33.12
C GLN A 545 -36.23 -42.44 -31.78
N SER A 546 -36.26 -43.73 -31.42
CA SER A 546 -35.57 -44.24 -30.24
C SER A 546 -34.08 -43.94 -30.28
N ALA A 547 -33.42 -44.20 -31.40
CA ALA A 547 -32.00 -43.91 -31.60
C ALA A 547 -31.71 -42.41 -31.50
N GLN A 548 -32.55 -41.54 -32.09
CA GLN A 548 -32.38 -40.09 -32.00
C GLN A 548 -32.45 -39.59 -30.55
N ILE A 549 -33.43 -40.05 -29.76
CA ILE A 549 -33.57 -39.68 -28.34
C ILE A 549 -32.33 -40.11 -27.56
N ILE A 550 -31.87 -41.34 -27.77
CA ILE A 550 -30.69 -41.87 -27.08
C ILE A 550 -29.46 -41.06 -27.48
N ILE A 551 -29.16 -40.85 -28.76
CA ILE A 551 -27.98 -40.10 -29.22
C ILE A 551 -28.00 -38.64 -28.72
N GLN A 552 -29.20 -38.04 -28.64
CA GLN A 552 -29.36 -36.64 -28.27
C GLN A 552 -28.88 -36.30 -26.85
N HIS A 553 -28.80 -37.28 -25.92
CA HIS A 553 -28.31 -37.02 -24.57
C HIS A 553 -26.89 -36.46 -24.56
N VAL A 554 -26.02 -36.87 -25.50
CA VAL A 554 -24.65 -36.34 -25.63
C VAL A 554 -24.69 -34.84 -25.92
N HIS A 555 -25.47 -34.43 -26.92
CA HIS A 555 -25.60 -33.02 -27.30
C HIS A 555 -26.24 -32.18 -26.19
N LYS A 556 -27.29 -32.70 -25.55
CA LYS A 556 -27.95 -32.05 -24.41
C LYS A 556 -27.03 -31.91 -23.20
N GLY A 557 -26.24 -32.95 -22.90
CA GLY A 557 -25.25 -32.91 -21.83
C GLY A 557 -24.20 -31.82 -22.07
N ILE A 558 -23.67 -31.73 -23.29
CA ILE A 558 -22.73 -30.66 -23.68
C ILE A 558 -23.38 -29.27 -23.52
N GLU A 559 -24.63 -29.10 -23.93
CA GLU A 559 -25.37 -27.84 -23.80
C GLU A 559 -25.53 -27.44 -22.32
N ILE A 560 -25.98 -28.37 -21.47
CA ILE A 560 -26.15 -28.18 -20.03
C ILE A 560 -24.83 -27.79 -19.37
N LEU A 561 -23.74 -28.52 -19.64
CA LEU A 561 -22.44 -28.24 -19.05
C LEU A 561 -21.87 -26.89 -19.49
N ARG A 562 -22.00 -26.53 -20.78
CA ARG A 562 -21.55 -25.21 -21.28
C ARG A 562 -22.35 -24.06 -20.67
N LYS A 563 -23.67 -24.21 -20.55
CA LYS A 563 -24.54 -23.21 -19.91
C LYS A 563 -24.16 -22.96 -18.45
N ASN A 564 -23.68 -24.00 -17.76
CA ASN A 564 -23.21 -23.91 -16.39
C ASN A 564 -21.69 -23.68 -16.26
N GLN A 565 -21.04 -23.31 -17.37
CA GLN A 565 -19.62 -22.96 -17.40
C GLN A 565 -18.70 -24.06 -16.84
N ILE A 566 -19.03 -25.34 -17.08
CA ILE A 566 -18.21 -26.47 -16.66
C ILE A 566 -16.97 -26.57 -17.59
N PRO A 567 -15.78 -26.92 -17.07
CA PRO A 567 -14.55 -26.97 -17.88
C PRO A 567 -14.66 -27.90 -19.08
N GLU A 568 -14.05 -27.49 -20.20
CA GLU A 568 -14.09 -28.23 -21.47
C GLU A 568 -13.54 -29.66 -21.34
N VAL A 569 -12.56 -29.88 -20.45
CA VAL A 569 -11.99 -31.20 -20.17
C VAL A 569 -13.03 -32.18 -19.61
N ILE A 570 -14.04 -31.70 -18.88
CA ILE A 570 -15.16 -32.52 -18.39
C ILE A 570 -16.20 -32.72 -19.50
N ILE A 571 -16.43 -31.68 -20.32
CA ILE A 571 -17.34 -31.78 -21.47
C ILE A 571 -16.82 -32.80 -22.50
N ASP A 572 -15.51 -32.96 -22.62
CA ASP A 572 -14.89 -33.95 -23.50
C ASP A 572 -15.25 -35.39 -23.09
N PHE A 573 -15.45 -35.69 -21.80
CA PHE A 573 -15.96 -37.01 -21.37
C PHE A 573 -17.35 -37.29 -21.98
N ILE A 574 -18.24 -36.31 -21.99
CA ILE A 574 -19.56 -36.46 -22.63
C ILE A 574 -19.39 -36.70 -24.13
N ARG A 575 -18.46 -36.00 -24.80
CA ARG A 575 -18.27 -36.15 -26.26
C ARG A 575 -17.77 -37.51 -26.68
N THR A 576 -16.94 -38.15 -25.86
CA THR A 576 -16.17 -39.33 -26.30
C THR A 576 -16.55 -40.63 -25.59
N HIS A 577 -17.40 -40.62 -24.56
CA HIS A 577 -17.69 -41.83 -23.79
C HIS A 577 -18.44 -42.94 -24.57
N HIS A 578 -19.07 -42.59 -25.69
CA HIS A 578 -19.71 -43.53 -26.60
C HIS A 578 -18.95 -43.75 -27.93
N GLY A 579 -17.75 -43.18 -28.08
CA GLY A 579 -16.95 -43.25 -29.31
C GLY A 579 -16.88 -41.92 -30.04
#